data_AF-A0AAD5PYS5-F1
#
_entry.id   AF-A0AAD5PYS5-F1
#
_cell.length_a   1.000
_cell.length_b   1.000
_cell.length_c   1.000
_cell.angle_alpha   90.00
_cell.angle_beta   90.00
_cell.angle_gamma   90.00
#
_symmetry.space_group_name_H-M   'P 1'
#
loop_
_entity.id
_entity.type
_entity.pdbx_description
1 polymer ?
#
loop_
_entity_poly.entity_id
_entity_poly.type
_entity_poly.pdbx_seq_one_letter_code
_entity_poly.pdbx_strand_id
1 'polypeptide(L)'
;MAATISGTSVLMLSFEWIVEGIDEETKTVLSKMILFNGEKVFRVCLKKTADNRYFTLLFLATNLNKMGMRVKEIRYIQQGSQFHRKMEENEIKKEKDGESLQLFTHHLNEVLLDKCIFTFTIWIEGSVNRYSYHLSDRLITQQLWNASAKHEHGVDVELICKDKKFSAHKPILAARSPIFAAEFAKDHPAKHEGPHQIHVEDVDPSAVEEFLYFLYTGQPKSVLANDELLKLASRYQLTTLENLCRIALTKIDVQQAMNCMSSLNPAATGMHLDVKASSVLTRPDTEIVIDHDQSVSTFQCCWEQKVDSGVLFPNTVIEYQHEKLFSPHLTGNFDRCGDGYAVKESWVHLVCVNHRNFGFKAVSGLYSTSETSWFEMKTRKAEDVELFLFVGQKSESFYTTCHVTFCMEMASTIENYHYELMDTSWTTQLWQSALEHKWTDVEIFVGSVKLEAHRVVLSARSPVLNVLLGEIDRLGKSSMAVEENIDVEVFKVFLKFLYTGRLDVSATNKQLLQLAESYEVETLLKICQLANRISPDVISKLDVLPCKVDITDKPAISFQMDLEVVNLFLKFLNTGSLDPSVSQSQMVALAKMYEAKTLSKICELMSESSPDVDKLTTFILTFF
;
A
#
# COMPACT_ATOMS: atom_id res chain seq x y z
N MET A 1 15.88 -9.01 13.90
CA MET A 1 15.11 -7.79 14.16
C MET A 1 13.67 -8.08 13.79
N ALA A 2 12.71 -7.36 14.38
CA ALA A 2 11.30 -7.53 14.04
C ALA A 2 11.07 -7.08 12.59
N ALA A 3 10.14 -7.71 11.88
CA ALA A 3 9.70 -7.18 10.59
C ALA A 3 9.16 -5.76 10.80
N THR A 4 9.68 -4.82 10.03
CA THR A 4 9.26 -3.42 10.10
C THR A 4 8.44 -3.08 8.89
N ILE A 5 7.26 -2.54 9.13
CA ILE A 5 6.52 -1.84 8.09
C ILE A 5 7.27 -0.56 7.75
N SER A 6 7.92 -0.57 6.60
CA SER A 6 8.61 0.59 6.03
C SER A 6 7.84 1.07 4.80
N GLY A 7 6.98 2.07 4.96
CA GLY A 7 6.35 2.70 3.81
C GLY A 7 5.05 3.42 4.14
N THR A 8 4.89 4.60 3.56
CA THR A 8 3.57 5.21 3.34
C THR A 8 2.87 4.44 2.23
N SER A 9 1.55 4.26 2.34
CA SER A 9 0.76 3.77 1.21
C SER A 9 0.99 4.68 0.00
N VAL A 10 0.98 4.07 -1.17
CA VAL A 10 1.18 4.75 -2.45
C VAL A 10 0.10 4.27 -3.40
N LEU A 11 -0.29 5.14 -4.32
CA LEU A 11 -1.14 4.72 -5.44
C LEU A 11 -0.24 4.01 -6.44
N MET A 12 -0.66 2.83 -6.88
CA MET A 12 0.05 2.06 -7.89
C MET A 12 -0.81 1.98 -9.14
N LEU A 13 -0.25 2.40 -10.26
CA LEU A 13 -0.88 2.31 -11.57
C LEU A 13 -0.17 1.28 -12.43
N SER A 14 -0.91 0.59 -13.29
CA SER A 14 -0.38 -0.33 -14.29
C SER A 14 -0.70 0.15 -15.69
N PHE A 15 0.29 0.09 -16.59
CA PHE A 15 0.14 0.51 -17.98
C PHE A 15 0.88 -0.43 -18.92
N GLU A 16 0.19 -1.04 -19.87
CA GLU A 16 0.78 -1.87 -20.91
C GLU A 16 1.03 -1.06 -22.20
N TRP A 17 2.24 -1.15 -22.73
CA TRP A 17 2.66 -0.55 -23.99
C TRP A 17 3.22 -1.61 -24.93
N ILE A 18 2.58 -1.76 -26.07
CA ILE A 18 2.96 -2.68 -27.13
C ILE A 18 3.61 -1.90 -28.26
N VAL A 19 4.75 -2.36 -28.75
CA VAL A 19 5.45 -1.83 -29.90
C VAL A 19 5.63 -2.95 -30.91
N GLU A 20 5.16 -2.75 -32.15
CA GLU A 20 5.16 -3.72 -33.24
C GLU A 20 5.91 -3.15 -34.45
N GLY A 21 6.67 -3.98 -35.17
CA GLY A 21 7.43 -3.56 -36.36
C GLY A 21 8.75 -2.86 -36.06
N ILE A 22 9.42 -3.15 -34.93
CA ILE A 22 10.77 -2.64 -34.65
C ILE A 22 11.77 -3.31 -35.60
N ASP A 23 12.50 -2.51 -36.38
CA ASP A 23 13.56 -2.96 -37.27
C ASP A 23 14.91 -2.28 -36.95
N GLU A 24 15.94 -2.58 -37.76
CA GLU A 24 17.27 -2.01 -37.60
C GLU A 24 17.32 -0.49 -37.87
N GLU A 25 16.39 0.07 -38.65
CA GLU A 25 16.32 1.49 -38.98
C GLU A 25 15.57 2.30 -37.92
N THR A 26 14.75 1.67 -37.08
CA THR A 26 14.00 2.31 -36.00
C THR A 26 14.91 3.03 -35.01
N LYS A 27 14.86 4.37 -35.03
CA LYS A 27 15.65 5.23 -34.11
C LYS A 27 14.90 5.60 -32.84
N THR A 28 13.64 5.99 -32.98
CA THR A 28 12.82 6.45 -31.85
C THR A 28 11.38 6.02 -32.05
N VAL A 29 10.74 5.53 -30.98
CA VAL A 29 9.32 5.19 -30.94
C VAL A 29 8.69 5.90 -29.75
N LEU A 30 7.60 6.64 -29.96
CA LEU A 30 6.88 7.34 -28.89
C LEU A 30 5.49 6.78 -28.74
N SER A 31 5.03 6.63 -27.49
CA SER A 31 3.63 6.42 -27.19
C SER A 31 2.81 7.69 -27.47
N LYS A 32 1.48 7.51 -27.56
CA LYS A 32 0.52 8.59 -27.33
C LYS A 32 0.60 9.08 -25.88
N MET A 33 -0.01 10.24 -25.61
CA MET A 33 -0.16 10.72 -24.23
C MET A 33 -1.11 9.81 -23.48
N ILE A 34 -0.78 9.58 -22.22
CA ILE A 34 -1.55 8.75 -21.31
C ILE A 34 -2.17 9.70 -20.28
N LEU A 35 -3.49 9.61 -20.17
CA LEU A 35 -4.32 10.43 -19.30
C LEU A 35 -4.42 9.79 -17.92
N PHE A 36 -4.38 10.65 -16.90
CA PHE A 36 -4.63 10.29 -15.52
C PHE A 36 -5.51 11.37 -14.91
N ASN A 37 -6.66 10.96 -14.35
CA ASN A 37 -7.73 11.86 -13.91
C ASN A 37 -8.13 12.94 -14.94
N GLY A 38 -8.17 12.54 -16.23
CA GLY A 38 -8.54 13.44 -17.34
C GLY A 38 -7.42 14.33 -17.86
N GLU A 39 -6.28 14.40 -17.17
CA GLU A 39 -5.14 15.23 -17.57
C GLU A 39 -4.09 14.40 -18.34
N LYS A 40 -3.41 15.02 -19.32
CA LYS A 40 -2.32 14.36 -20.05
C LYS A 40 -1.05 14.38 -19.19
N VAL A 41 -0.74 13.25 -18.58
CA VAL A 41 0.27 13.16 -17.53
C VAL A 41 1.49 12.37 -17.98
N PHE A 42 1.30 11.19 -18.56
CA PHE A 42 2.40 10.27 -18.85
C PHE A 42 2.70 10.09 -20.34
N ARG A 43 3.96 9.78 -20.65
CA ARG A 43 4.40 9.38 -21.99
C ARG A 43 5.59 8.44 -21.93
N VAL A 44 5.64 7.45 -22.81
CA VAL A 44 6.73 6.48 -22.90
C VAL A 44 7.43 6.58 -24.25
N CYS A 45 8.73 6.32 -24.28
CA CYS A 45 9.55 6.38 -25.47
C CYS A 45 10.63 5.28 -25.47
N LEU A 46 10.89 4.68 -26.63
CA LEU A 46 12.10 3.92 -26.91
C LEU A 46 13.01 4.77 -27.79
N LYS A 47 14.29 4.86 -27.43
CA LYS A 47 15.29 5.58 -28.22
C LYS A 47 16.54 4.74 -28.38
N LYS A 48 16.98 4.56 -29.62
CA LYS A 48 18.19 3.81 -29.93
C LYS A 48 19.43 4.54 -29.39
N THR A 49 20.35 3.77 -28.81
CA THR A 49 21.62 4.28 -28.26
C THR A 49 22.53 4.80 -29.36
N ALA A 50 23.52 5.62 -29.01
CA ALA A 50 24.41 6.26 -29.99
C ALA A 50 25.23 5.26 -30.84
N ASP A 51 25.49 4.07 -30.31
CA ASP A 51 26.14 2.96 -31.03
C ASP A 51 25.19 2.20 -31.98
N ASN A 52 23.93 2.64 -32.10
CA ASN A 52 22.86 2.01 -32.88
C ASN A 52 22.63 0.53 -32.55
N ARG A 53 22.97 0.09 -31.34
CA ARG A 53 22.91 -1.34 -30.99
C ARG A 53 21.76 -1.69 -30.06
N TYR A 54 21.50 -0.82 -29.09
CA TYR A 54 20.54 -1.04 -28.03
C TYR A 54 19.50 0.08 -27.97
N PHE A 55 18.51 -0.06 -27.10
CA PHE A 55 17.52 0.98 -26.84
C PHE A 55 17.61 1.45 -25.40
N THR A 56 17.30 2.71 -25.19
CA THR A 56 16.99 3.29 -23.88
C THR A 56 15.48 3.46 -23.81
N LEU A 57 14.89 2.96 -22.74
CA LEU A 57 13.50 3.18 -22.39
C LEU A 57 13.40 4.47 -21.58
N LEU A 58 12.48 5.35 -21.95
CA LEU A 58 12.22 6.61 -21.25
C LEU A 58 10.75 6.66 -20.85
N PHE A 59 10.50 7.13 -19.63
CA PHE A 59 9.16 7.38 -19.11
C PHE A 59 9.09 8.81 -18.57
N LEU A 60 8.16 9.59 -19.11
CA LEU A 60 7.95 10.99 -18.76
C LEU A 60 6.67 11.13 -17.95
N ALA A 61 6.74 11.85 -16.83
CA ALA A 61 5.58 12.28 -16.05
C ALA A 61 5.55 13.80 -15.97
N THR A 62 4.39 14.40 -16.26
CA THR A 62 4.17 15.86 -16.31
C THR A 62 2.91 16.22 -15.55
N ASN A 63 2.79 17.45 -15.04
CA ASN A 63 1.54 17.99 -14.46
C ASN A 63 0.97 17.31 -13.20
N LEU A 64 1.57 16.24 -12.65
CA LEU A 64 1.08 15.60 -11.42
C LEU A 64 1.06 16.55 -10.22
N ASN A 65 1.99 17.51 -10.19
CA ASN A 65 2.05 18.54 -9.16
C ASN A 65 0.75 19.38 -9.06
N LYS A 66 0.03 19.58 -10.18
CA LYS A 66 -1.26 20.28 -10.19
C LYS A 66 -2.35 19.57 -9.40
N MET A 67 -2.15 18.27 -9.14
CA MET A 67 -3.02 17.40 -8.35
C MET A 67 -2.40 17.11 -6.97
N GLY A 68 -1.28 17.75 -6.63
CA GLY A 68 -0.56 17.50 -5.39
C GLY A 68 0.19 16.17 -5.35
N MET A 69 0.45 15.57 -6.51
CA MET A 69 1.07 14.24 -6.67
C MET A 69 2.47 14.33 -7.30
N ARG A 70 3.27 13.29 -7.10
CA ARG A 70 4.51 13.04 -7.86
C ARG A 70 4.69 11.54 -8.10
N VAL A 71 5.45 11.17 -9.12
CA VAL A 71 5.94 9.80 -9.25
C VAL A 71 7.04 9.56 -8.22
N LYS A 72 6.88 8.54 -7.40
CA LYS A 72 7.91 8.05 -6.48
C LYS A 72 8.89 7.13 -7.19
N GLU A 73 8.36 6.22 -7.99
CA GLU A 73 9.15 5.20 -8.66
C GLU A 73 8.41 4.66 -9.88
N ILE A 74 9.16 4.25 -10.90
CA ILE A 74 8.64 3.50 -12.04
C ILE A 74 9.42 2.20 -12.18
N ARG A 75 8.68 1.12 -12.35
CA ARG A 75 9.24 -0.16 -12.80
C ARG A 75 8.58 -0.59 -14.09
N TYR A 76 9.24 -1.49 -14.79
CA TYR A 76 8.64 -2.15 -15.93
C TYR A 76 9.04 -3.63 -16.00
N ILE A 77 8.19 -4.42 -16.63
CA ILE A 77 8.48 -5.79 -17.03
C ILE A 77 8.31 -5.91 -18.54
N GLN A 78 9.19 -6.68 -19.18
CA GLN A 78 9.09 -6.99 -20.60
C GLN A 78 8.46 -8.39 -20.77
N GLN A 79 7.64 -8.58 -21.80
CA GLN A 79 7.01 -9.87 -22.09
C GLN A 79 8.02 -11.03 -22.07
N GLY A 80 7.66 -12.10 -21.37
CA GLY A 80 8.50 -13.28 -21.18
C GLY A 80 9.47 -13.20 -19.99
N SER A 81 9.65 -12.02 -19.40
CA SER A 81 10.34 -11.85 -18.11
C SER A 81 9.39 -12.10 -16.95
N GLN A 82 9.94 -12.41 -15.78
CA GLN A 82 9.23 -12.46 -14.50
C GLN A 82 9.72 -11.40 -13.51
N PHE A 83 10.63 -10.52 -13.96
CA PHE A 83 11.28 -9.53 -13.11
C PHE A 83 10.96 -8.11 -13.54
N HIS A 84 10.56 -7.29 -12.56
CA HIS A 84 10.36 -5.86 -12.70
C HIS A 84 11.68 -5.12 -12.52
N ARG A 85 12.08 -4.36 -13.53
CA ARG A 85 13.25 -3.47 -13.57
C ARG A 85 12.89 -2.09 -13.07
N LYS A 86 13.64 -1.55 -12.10
CA LYS A 86 13.53 -0.15 -11.67
C LYS A 86 14.15 0.78 -12.70
N MET A 87 13.40 1.82 -13.09
CA MET A 87 13.92 2.90 -13.93
C MET A 87 14.60 3.95 -13.04
N GLU A 88 15.68 4.54 -13.54
CA GLU A 88 16.43 5.58 -12.85
C GLU A 88 15.76 6.93 -13.09
N GLU A 89 15.45 7.66 -12.02
CA GLU A 89 14.99 9.05 -12.11
C GLU A 89 16.17 9.95 -12.47
N ASN A 90 16.12 10.56 -13.64
CA ASN A 90 17.13 11.53 -14.04
C ASN A 90 16.77 12.89 -13.47
N GLU A 91 17.64 13.44 -12.62
CA GLU A 91 17.53 14.84 -12.20
C GLU A 91 17.75 15.76 -13.41
N ILE A 92 16.67 16.20 -14.04
CA ILE A 92 16.73 17.31 -14.98
C ILE A 92 17.13 18.53 -14.15
N LYS A 93 18.29 19.13 -14.45
CA LYS A 93 18.91 20.20 -13.65
C LYS A 93 17.88 21.17 -13.07
N LYS A 94 17.81 21.21 -11.73
CA LYS A 94 16.91 22.03 -10.92
C LYS A 94 17.32 23.50 -11.00
N GLU A 95 16.73 24.27 -11.89
CA GLU A 95 16.81 25.74 -11.83
C GLU A 95 15.68 26.28 -10.95
N LYS A 96 15.83 26.11 -9.63
CA LYS A 96 15.00 26.69 -8.55
C LYS A 96 13.50 26.27 -8.52
N ASP A 97 13.16 25.58 -7.43
CA ASP A 97 11.81 25.27 -6.93
C ASP A 97 10.85 24.51 -7.86
N GLY A 98 10.63 23.22 -7.53
CA GLY A 98 9.48 22.42 -7.98
C GLY A 98 9.69 21.60 -9.26
N GLU A 99 9.68 20.27 -9.17
CA GLU A 99 9.67 19.37 -10.32
C GLU A 99 8.26 19.34 -10.94
N SER A 100 8.05 20.10 -12.01
CA SER A 100 6.85 19.99 -12.86
C SER A 100 6.97 18.86 -13.90
N LEU A 101 8.18 18.27 -14.01
CA LEU A 101 8.56 17.26 -14.99
C LEU A 101 9.48 16.22 -14.34
N GLN A 102 9.14 14.93 -14.46
CA GLN A 102 9.98 13.82 -14.02
C GLN A 102 10.29 12.92 -15.21
N LEU A 103 11.56 12.57 -15.37
CA LEU A 103 12.03 11.70 -16.44
C LEU A 103 12.73 10.48 -15.82
N PHE A 104 12.24 9.30 -16.17
CA PHE A 104 12.81 8.03 -15.77
C PHE A 104 13.42 7.32 -16.98
N THR A 105 14.57 6.67 -16.80
CA THR A 105 15.25 5.96 -17.89
C THR A 105 15.77 4.59 -17.50
N HIS A 106 15.88 3.70 -18.47
CA HIS A 106 16.58 2.43 -18.31
C HIS A 106 17.22 2.00 -19.63
N HIS A 107 18.50 1.60 -19.61
CA HIS A 107 19.20 1.07 -20.78
C HIS A 107 18.88 -0.41 -20.97
N LEU A 108 18.40 -0.79 -22.16
CA LEU A 108 18.09 -2.18 -22.49
C LEU A 108 19.36 -2.86 -23.01
N ASN A 109 19.74 -4.00 -22.42
CA ASN A 109 20.93 -4.76 -22.82
C ASN A 109 20.62 -5.84 -23.86
N GLU A 110 19.44 -5.78 -24.48
CA GLU A 110 18.92 -6.73 -25.45
C GLU A 110 18.53 -6.02 -26.74
N VAL A 111 18.73 -6.70 -27.88
CA VAL A 111 18.29 -6.20 -29.18
C VAL A 111 16.79 -6.46 -29.29
N LEU A 112 16.02 -5.41 -29.54
CA LEU A 112 14.58 -5.51 -29.76
C LEU A 112 14.30 -5.69 -31.25
N LEU A 113 13.49 -6.68 -31.61
CA LEU A 113 13.07 -6.94 -32.99
C LEU A 113 11.56 -7.24 -33.02
N ASP A 114 10.92 -6.75 -34.07
CA ASP A 114 9.51 -6.95 -34.37
C ASP A 114 8.58 -6.44 -33.25
N LYS A 115 8.14 -7.33 -32.36
CA LYS A 115 7.17 -7.02 -31.31
C LYS A 115 7.77 -7.06 -29.91
N CYS A 116 7.52 -6.00 -29.15
CA CYS A 116 7.89 -5.89 -27.74
C CYS A 116 6.69 -5.39 -26.93
N ILE A 117 6.48 -5.97 -25.76
CA ILE A 117 5.44 -5.53 -24.82
C ILE A 117 6.12 -5.17 -23.50
N PHE A 118 5.84 -3.97 -23.01
CA PHE A 118 6.29 -3.44 -21.73
C PHE A 118 5.08 -3.20 -20.85
N THR A 119 5.10 -3.71 -19.62
CA THR A 119 4.11 -3.37 -18.61
C THR A 119 4.79 -2.54 -17.53
N PHE A 120 4.36 -1.28 -17.40
CA PHE A 120 4.87 -0.34 -16.42
C PHE A 120 4.05 -0.40 -15.14
N THR A 121 4.73 -0.34 -14.01
CA THR A 121 4.16 -0.15 -12.68
C THR A 121 4.64 1.20 -12.16
N ILE A 122 3.72 2.11 -11.88
CA ILE A 122 3.99 3.50 -11.53
C ILE A 122 3.52 3.72 -10.10
N TRP A 123 4.43 4.05 -9.19
CA TRP A 123 4.10 4.41 -7.82
C TRP A 123 3.98 5.93 -7.68
N ILE A 124 2.84 6.39 -7.21
CA ILE A 124 2.50 7.81 -7.03
C ILE A 124 2.35 8.09 -5.54
N GLU A 125 2.96 9.20 -5.10
CA GLU A 125 2.87 9.70 -3.74
C GLU A 125 2.52 11.20 -3.73
N GLY A 126 2.34 11.76 -2.54
CA GLY A 126 2.10 13.19 -2.40
C GLY A 126 3.36 14.02 -2.67
N SER A 127 3.17 15.16 -3.33
CA SER A 127 4.24 16.07 -3.74
C SER A 127 4.83 16.91 -2.60
N VAL A 128 4.15 16.99 -1.45
CA VAL A 128 4.59 17.78 -0.29
C VAL A 128 4.59 16.94 0.98
N ASN A 129 5.44 17.31 1.93
CA ASN A 129 5.39 16.75 3.27
C ASN A 129 4.00 16.97 3.90
N ARG A 130 3.53 16.01 4.69
CA ARG A 130 2.20 15.99 5.32
C ARG A 130 1.00 15.89 4.38
N TYR A 131 1.22 15.68 3.09
CA TYR A 131 0.17 15.29 2.15
C TYR A 131 0.47 13.89 1.64
N SER A 132 -0.19 12.88 2.19
CA SER A 132 0.13 11.47 1.93
C SER A 132 -1.13 10.59 1.98
N TYR A 133 -1.02 9.38 1.46
CA TYR A 133 -2.10 8.42 1.51
C TYR A 133 -2.32 7.94 2.95
N HIS A 134 -3.54 8.13 3.47
CA HIS A 134 -3.94 7.63 4.77
C HIS A 134 -5.21 6.81 4.69
N LEU A 135 -5.20 5.67 5.39
CA LEU A 135 -6.40 4.94 5.68
C LEU A 135 -7.26 5.76 6.62
N SER A 136 -8.53 5.94 6.27
CA SER A 136 -9.52 6.64 7.07
C SER A 136 -10.90 6.35 6.50
N ASP A 137 -11.91 6.45 7.33
CA ASP A 137 -13.30 6.56 6.90
C ASP A 137 -13.53 7.84 6.09
N ARG A 138 -13.72 7.70 4.78
CA ARG A 138 -13.96 8.78 3.83
C ARG A 138 -15.30 9.48 4.02
N LEU A 139 -16.27 8.88 4.73
CA LEU A 139 -17.52 9.58 5.02
C LEU A 139 -17.28 10.86 5.83
N ILE A 140 -16.20 10.94 6.62
CA ILE A 140 -15.89 12.12 7.43
C ILE A 140 -15.67 13.37 6.58
N THR A 141 -15.04 13.27 5.41
CA THR A 141 -14.80 14.44 4.54
C THR A 141 -16.13 14.99 4.06
N GLN A 142 -17.01 14.12 3.56
CA GLN A 142 -18.32 14.52 3.04
C GLN A 142 -19.24 15.03 4.16
N GLN A 143 -19.27 14.36 5.32
CA GLN A 143 -20.12 14.75 6.45
C GLN A 143 -19.71 16.10 7.04
N LEU A 144 -18.41 16.33 7.26
CA LEU A 144 -17.94 17.62 7.76
C LEU A 144 -18.13 18.73 6.72
N TRP A 145 -17.83 18.48 5.44
CA TRP A 145 -18.10 19.47 4.40
C TRP A 145 -19.58 19.82 4.27
N ASN A 146 -20.46 18.81 4.32
CA ASN A 146 -21.91 19.03 4.30
C ASN A 146 -22.40 19.87 5.48
N ALA A 147 -21.80 19.71 6.67
CA ALA A 147 -22.12 20.55 7.82
C ALA A 147 -21.98 22.04 7.49
N SER A 148 -20.90 22.41 6.80
CA SER A 148 -20.67 23.78 6.31
C SER A 148 -21.59 24.14 5.14
N ALA A 149 -21.61 23.32 4.08
CA ALA A 149 -22.31 23.62 2.84
C ALA A 149 -23.85 23.66 2.98
N LYS A 150 -24.41 22.96 3.97
CA LYS A 150 -25.85 22.92 4.25
C LYS A 150 -26.27 23.78 5.44
N HIS A 151 -25.34 24.50 6.05
CA HIS A 151 -25.60 25.34 7.22
C HIS A 151 -26.12 24.55 8.44
N GLU A 152 -25.57 23.35 8.67
CA GLU A 152 -26.03 22.41 9.70
C GLU A 152 -25.13 22.42 10.94
N HIS A 153 -25.58 21.75 12.02
CA HIS A 153 -24.78 21.43 13.20
C HIS A 153 -24.16 22.61 13.98
N GLY A 154 -24.77 23.79 13.91
CA GLY A 154 -24.43 24.93 14.77
C GLY A 154 -23.36 25.85 14.19
N VAL A 155 -23.49 26.21 12.91
CA VAL A 155 -22.71 27.27 12.27
C VAL A 155 -22.67 28.53 13.14
N ASP A 156 -21.46 29.01 13.39
CA ASP A 156 -21.17 30.16 14.25
C ASP A 156 -20.18 31.16 13.61
N VAL A 157 -19.81 30.93 12.34
CA VAL A 157 -18.98 31.82 11.51
C VAL A 157 -19.56 31.96 10.10
N GLU A 158 -19.51 33.16 9.55
CA GLU A 158 -19.76 33.44 8.12
C GLU A 158 -18.54 34.12 7.49
N LEU A 159 -17.97 33.53 6.44
CA LEU A 159 -16.99 34.20 5.57
C LEU A 159 -17.75 34.92 4.46
N ILE A 160 -17.53 36.23 4.33
CA ILE A 160 -18.19 37.08 3.35
C ILE A 160 -17.17 37.47 2.28
N CYS A 161 -17.43 37.08 1.03
CA CYS A 161 -16.58 37.39 -0.12
C CYS A 161 -17.47 37.94 -1.23
N LYS A 162 -17.30 39.23 -1.54
CA LYS A 162 -18.19 39.97 -2.45
C LYS A 162 -19.65 39.87 -1.98
N ASP A 163 -20.53 39.30 -2.80
CA ASP A 163 -21.96 39.09 -2.53
C ASP A 163 -22.28 37.69 -1.96
N LYS A 164 -21.29 36.80 -1.85
CA LYS A 164 -21.48 35.45 -1.33
C LYS A 164 -21.07 35.32 0.13
N LYS A 165 -21.85 34.49 0.85
CA LYS A 165 -21.59 34.10 2.24
C LYS A 165 -21.32 32.60 2.31
N PHE A 166 -20.32 32.22 3.11
CA PHE A 166 -19.95 30.84 3.34
C PHE A 166 -20.02 30.54 4.84
N SER A 167 -20.83 29.57 5.23
CA SER A 167 -20.99 29.19 6.63
C SER A 167 -19.88 28.27 7.10
N ALA A 168 -19.41 28.48 8.31
CA ALA A 168 -18.35 27.68 8.91
C ALA A 168 -18.48 27.56 10.43
N HIS A 169 -17.57 26.76 11.01
CA HIS A 169 -17.53 26.44 12.43
C HIS A 169 -16.21 26.92 13.05
N LYS A 170 -16.27 27.74 14.11
CA LYS A 170 -15.10 28.18 14.88
C LYS A 170 -14.15 27.03 15.25
N PRO A 171 -14.60 25.88 15.80
CA PRO A 171 -13.68 24.82 16.18
C PRO A 171 -12.86 24.26 15.00
N ILE A 172 -13.48 24.11 13.83
CA ILE A 172 -12.78 23.61 12.63
C ILE A 172 -11.79 24.63 12.12
N LEU A 173 -12.21 25.89 11.98
CA LEU A 173 -11.34 26.97 11.48
C LEU A 173 -10.16 27.24 12.43
N ALA A 174 -10.41 27.30 13.74
CA ALA A 174 -9.39 27.54 14.76
C ALA A 174 -8.37 26.40 14.87
N ALA A 175 -8.83 25.13 14.78
CA ALA A 175 -7.92 23.99 14.82
C ALA A 175 -6.95 23.98 13.63
N ARG A 176 -7.41 24.47 12.47
CA ARG A 176 -6.68 24.38 11.20
C ARG A 176 -5.85 25.62 10.88
N SER A 177 -6.22 26.78 11.42
CA SER A 177 -5.51 28.04 11.18
C SER A 177 -5.20 28.78 12.50
N PRO A 178 -3.93 29.06 12.78
CA PRO A 178 -3.56 29.88 13.94
C PRO A 178 -4.08 31.33 13.81
N ILE A 179 -4.30 31.82 12.59
CA ILE A 179 -4.90 33.15 12.35
C ILE A 179 -6.35 33.16 12.81
N PHE A 180 -7.16 32.18 12.42
CA PHE A 180 -8.53 32.06 12.91
C PHE A 180 -8.58 31.84 14.43
N ALA A 181 -7.72 30.98 14.98
CA ALA A 181 -7.66 30.79 16.43
C ALA A 181 -7.38 32.11 17.19
N ALA A 182 -6.44 32.91 16.70
CA ALA A 182 -6.11 34.21 17.30
C ALA A 182 -7.20 35.27 17.08
N GLU A 183 -7.92 35.21 15.96
CA GLU A 183 -9.06 36.08 15.69
C GLU A 183 -10.20 35.79 16.66
N PHE A 184 -10.60 34.52 16.80
CA PHE A 184 -11.70 34.15 17.69
C PHE A 184 -11.34 34.31 19.16
N ALA A 185 -10.07 34.16 19.56
CA ALA A 185 -9.65 34.40 20.95
C ALA A 185 -9.87 35.86 21.40
N LYS A 186 -10.00 36.80 20.47
CA LYS A 186 -10.31 38.22 20.76
C LYS A 186 -11.82 38.49 20.77
N ASP A 187 -12.62 37.55 20.30
CA ASP A 187 -14.07 37.68 20.23
C ASP A 187 -14.66 37.71 21.65
N HIS A 188 -15.50 38.70 21.92
CA HIS A 188 -16.13 38.88 23.23
C HIS A 188 -17.60 38.45 23.13
N PRO A 189 -18.06 37.47 23.93
CA PRO A 189 -19.37 36.83 23.77
C PRO A 189 -20.59 37.76 23.94
N ALA A 190 -20.39 39.01 24.36
CA ALA A 190 -21.46 39.95 24.68
C ALA A 190 -21.85 40.93 23.56
N LYS A 191 -21.24 40.88 22.36
CA LYS A 191 -21.35 41.99 21.39
C LYS A 191 -22.27 41.79 20.18
N HIS A 192 -22.63 40.57 19.76
CA HIS A 192 -23.42 40.41 18.52
C HIS A 192 -24.43 39.26 18.59
N GLU A 193 -25.68 39.53 18.21
CA GLU A 193 -26.67 38.51 17.84
C GLU A 193 -26.35 38.04 16.41
N GLY A 194 -25.86 36.80 16.25
CA GLY A 194 -25.57 36.19 14.95
C GLY A 194 -24.18 35.53 14.84
N PRO A 195 -23.86 34.90 13.69
CA PRO A 195 -22.55 34.29 13.46
C PRO A 195 -21.44 35.34 13.36
N HIS A 196 -20.21 34.97 13.75
CA HIS A 196 -19.04 35.83 13.60
C HIS A 196 -18.71 36.05 12.12
N GLN A 197 -18.64 37.30 11.67
CA GLN A 197 -18.44 37.61 10.25
C GLN A 197 -16.99 37.94 9.93
N ILE A 198 -16.41 37.22 8.96
CA ILE A 198 -15.04 37.42 8.46
C ILE A 198 -15.14 37.91 7.01
N HIS A 199 -14.62 39.09 6.73
CA HIS A 199 -14.61 39.63 5.37
C HIS A 199 -13.34 39.17 4.65
N VAL A 200 -13.50 38.53 3.50
CA VAL A 200 -12.41 38.04 2.66
C VAL A 200 -12.34 38.88 1.40
N GLU A 201 -11.30 39.69 1.32
CA GLU A 201 -11.05 40.61 0.19
C GLU A 201 -9.97 40.07 -0.76
N ASP A 202 -9.93 40.60 -1.98
CA ASP A 202 -8.95 40.36 -3.06
C ASP A 202 -8.91 38.94 -3.67
N VAL A 203 -10.04 38.22 -3.60
CA VAL A 203 -10.22 36.89 -4.21
C VAL A 203 -11.64 36.69 -4.74
N ASP A 204 -11.83 35.70 -5.61
CA ASP A 204 -13.12 35.24 -6.07
C ASP A 204 -13.78 34.27 -5.07
N PRO A 205 -15.14 34.25 -5.01
CA PRO A 205 -15.84 33.33 -4.12
C PRO A 205 -15.52 31.85 -4.35
N SER A 206 -15.14 31.44 -5.57
CA SER A 206 -14.71 30.06 -5.85
C SER A 206 -13.44 29.69 -5.09
N ALA A 207 -12.46 30.60 -4.98
CA ALA A 207 -11.24 30.36 -4.21
C ALA A 207 -11.54 30.22 -2.71
N VAL A 208 -12.50 30.98 -2.18
CA VAL A 208 -12.96 30.85 -0.78
C VAL A 208 -13.63 29.50 -0.54
N GLU A 209 -14.43 29.02 -1.49
CA GLU A 209 -15.05 27.70 -1.39
C GLU A 209 -14.00 26.57 -1.42
N GLU A 210 -13.01 26.65 -2.31
CA GLU A 210 -11.89 25.69 -2.39
C GLU A 210 -11.07 25.69 -1.09
N PHE A 211 -10.81 26.88 -0.54
CA PHE A 211 -10.10 27.07 0.72
C PHE A 211 -10.86 26.45 1.90
N LEU A 212 -12.17 26.70 2.00
CA LEU A 212 -13.01 26.08 3.02
C LEU A 212 -13.10 24.57 2.82
N TYR A 213 -13.26 24.09 1.59
CA TYR A 213 -13.28 22.66 1.32
C TYR A 213 -12.02 21.98 1.88
N PHE A 214 -10.83 22.52 1.61
CA PHE A 214 -9.56 21.98 2.14
C PHE A 214 -9.49 22.01 3.69
N LEU A 215 -10.02 23.05 4.33
CA LEU A 215 -10.12 23.12 5.80
C LEU A 215 -10.96 21.97 6.37
N TYR A 216 -12.04 21.61 5.68
CA TYR A 216 -13.02 20.61 6.10
C TYR A 216 -12.72 19.19 5.66
N THR A 217 -11.89 18.96 4.64
CA THR A 217 -11.63 17.63 4.07
C THR A 217 -10.15 17.26 4.03
N GLY A 218 -9.25 18.22 4.22
CA GLY A 218 -7.81 18.04 4.02
C GLY A 218 -7.43 17.75 2.56
N GLN A 219 -8.34 17.94 1.61
CA GLN A 219 -8.19 17.59 0.20
C GLN A 219 -8.51 18.80 -0.70
N PRO A 220 -7.86 18.92 -1.87
CA PRO A 220 -8.22 19.92 -2.85
C PRO A 220 -9.56 19.58 -3.50
N LYS A 221 -10.40 20.59 -3.72
CA LYS A 221 -11.67 20.43 -4.45
C LYS A 221 -11.47 20.35 -5.97
N SER A 222 -10.42 21.01 -6.47
CA SER A 222 -10.13 21.25 -7.89
C SER A 222 -8.61 21.33 -8.12
N VAL A 223 -8.19 21.90 -9.25
CA VAL A 223 -6.78 22.07 -9.62
C VAL A 223 -6.07 23.05 -8.68
N LEU A 224 -4.91 22.66 -8.14
CA LEU A 224 -4.16 23.46 -7.15
C LEU A 224 -3.42 24.67 -7.74
N ALA A 225 -3.34 24.77 -9.07
CA ALA A 225 -2.69 25.88 -9.79
C ALA A 225 -3.60 27.13 -9.80
N ASN A 226 -3.84 27.69 -8.61
CA ASN A 226 -4.72 28.83 -8.36
C ASN A 226 -4.01 29.87 -7.47
N ASP A 227 -3.67 31.03 -8.03
CA ASP A 227 -2.97 32.10 -7.32
C ASP A 227 -3.79 32.69 -6.15
N GLU A 228 -5.12 32.72 -6.26
CA GLU A 228 -5.99 33.23 -5.20
C GLU A 228 -6.09 32.25 -4.03
N LEU A 229 -6.15 30.94 -4.32
CA LEU A 229 -6.07 29.90 -3.30
C LEU A 229 -4.73 29.95 -2.57
N LEU A 230 -3.62 30.18 -3.28
CA LEU A 230 -2.30 30.40 -2.67
C LEU A 230 -2.30 31.61 -1.73
N LYS A 231 -2.89 32.75 -2.14
CA LYS A 231 -3.03 33.95 -1.30
C LYS A 231 -3.78 33.63 -0.01
N LEU A 232 -4.89 32.90 -0.08
CA LEU A 232 -5.68 32.50 1.10
C LEU A 232 -4.89 31.55 2.00
N ALA A 233 -4.27 30.52 1.43
CA ALA A 233 -3.46 29.56 2.17
C ALA A 233 -2.33 30.26 2.94
N SER A 234 -1.65 31.21 2.31
CA SER A 234 -0.60 32.01 2.96
C SER A 234 -1.17 32.97 4.02
N ARG A 235 -2.24 33.71 3.71
CA ARG A 235 -2.91 34.65 4.63
C ARG A 235 -3.34 33.98 5.93
N TYR A 236 -3.87 32.76 5.85
CA TYR A 236 -4.37 31.99 6.98
C TYR A 236 -3.40 30.89 7.45
N GLN A 237 -2.16 30.88 6.95
CA GLN A 237 -1.07 29.98 7.36
C GLN A 237 -1.39 28.47 7.26
N LEU A 238 -2.04 28.05 6.17
CA LEU A 238 -2.21 26.64 5.83
C LEU A 238 -1.00 26.12 5.05
N THR A 239 0.06 25.77 5.77
CA THR A 239 1.36 25.39 5.17
C THR A 239 1.26 24.27 4.14
N THR A 240 0.46 23.22 4.39
CA THR A 240 0.29 22.11 3.44
C THR A 240 -0.33 22.61 2.13
N LEU A 241 -1.43 23.36 2.21
CA LEU A 241 -2.12 23.91 1.03
C LEU A 241 -1.26 24.96 0.30
N GLU A 242 -0.56 25.82 1.04
CA GLU A 242 0.32 26.83 0.47
C GLU A 242 1.43 26.17 -0.36
N ASN A 243 2.07 25.12 0.16
CA ASN A 243 3.09 24.38 -0.56
C ASN A 243 2.52 23.66 -1.77
N LEU A 244 1.35 23.02 -1.64
CA LEU A 244 0.66 22.38 -2.76
C LEU A 244 0.41 23.37 -3.91
N CYS A 245 -0.16 24.55 -3.62
CA CYS A 245 -0.40 25.57 -4.61
C CYS A 245 0.89 26.12 -5.21
N ARG A 246 1.94 26.37 -4.41
CA ARG A 246 3.23 26.86 -4.89
C ARG A 246 3.88 25.89 -5.88
N ILE A 247 3.89 24.59 -5.58
CA ILE A 247 4.43 23.58 -6.50
C ILE A 247 3.52 23.46 -7.74
N ALA A 248 2.20 23.49 -7.59
CA ALA A 248 1.25 23.41 -8.72
C ALA A 248 1.38 24.59 -9.70
N LEU A 249 1.68 25.80 -9.21
CA LEU A 249 1.90 27.00 -10.02
C LEU A 249 3.28 27.06 -10.68
N THR A 250 4.19 26.15 -10.31
CA THR A 250 5.51 26.05 -10.93
C THR A 250 5.34 25.64 -12.39
N LYS A 251 5.78 26.51 -13.31
CA LYS A 251 5.75 26.24 -14.75
C LYS A 251 6.89 25.30 -15.12
N ILE A 252 6.67 24.49 -16.16
CA ILE A 252 7.74 23.72 -16.79
C ILE A 252 8.71 24.73 -17.40
N ASP A 253 9.96 24.70 -16.93
CA ASP A 253 11.00 25.56 -17.47
C ASP A 253 11.31 25.18 -18.93
N VAL A 254 11.58 26.18 -19.76
CA VAL A 254 11.82 25.99 -21.20
C VAL A 254 13.09 25.17 -21.42
N GLN A 255 14.12 25.37 -20.62
CA GLN A 255 15.35 24.59 -20.71
C GLN A 255 15.12 23.15 -20.24
N GLN A 256 14.30 22.91 -19.21
CA GLN A 256 13.88 21.57 -18.80
C GLN A 256 13.10 20.87 -19.92
N ALA A 257 12.13 21.54 -20.53
CA ALA A 257 11.38 21.03 -21.67
C ALA A 257 12.31 20.74 -22.86
N MET A 258 13.26 21.63 -23.17
CA MET A 258 14.24 21.43 -24.24
C MET A 258 15.20 20.27 -23.95
N ASN A 259 15.68 20.12 -22.72
CA ASN A 259 16.53 19.00 -22.32
C ASN A 259 15.78 17.66 -22.47
N CYS A 260 14.51 17.60 -22.05
CA CYS A 260 13.66 16.44 -22.25
C CYS A 260 13.35 16.19 -23.73
N MET A 261 13.03 17.23 -24.50
CA MET A 261 12.78 17.13 -25.93
C MET A 261 14.02 16.67 -26.70
N SER A 262 15.22 17.14 -26.34
CA SER A 262 16.47 16.68 -26.95
C SER A 262 16.76 15.21 -26.59
N SER A 263 16.39 14.80 -25.38
CA SER A 263 16.47 13.40 -24.93
C SER A 263 15.47 12.51 -25.67
N LEU A 264 14.26 12.99 -25.98
CA LEU A 264 13.23 12.25 -26.72
C LEU A 264 13.48 12.27 -28.24
N ASN A 265 13.96 13.37 -28.80
CA ASN A 265 14.20 13.55 -30.24
C ASN A 265 15.26 14.64 -30.55
N PRO A 266 16.51 14.29 -30.85
CA PRO A 266 17.56 15.25 -31.20
C PRO A 266 17.23 16.07 -32.47
N ALA A 267 16.52 15.48 -33.44
CA ALA A 267 16.18 16.14 -34.70
C ALA A 267 15.15 17.26 -34.54
N ALA A 268 14.41 17.30 -33.43
CA ALA A 268 13.41 18.34 -33.16
C ALA A 268 14.03 19.72 -32.82
N THR A 269 15.34 19.79 -32.59
CA THR A 269 16.05 21.06 -32.33
C THR A 269 16.62 21.71 -33.60
N GLY A 270 16.56 21.03 -34.75
CA GLY A 270 16.96 21.55 -36.06
C GLY A 270 15.79 21.62 -37.02
N MET A 271 15.58 22.78 -37.64
CA MET A 271 14.57 23.00 -38.68
C MET A 271 14.61 21.94 -39.79
N HIS A 272 13.42 21.52 -40.24
CA HIS A 272 13.11 20.77 -41.46
C HIS A 272 13.89 19.47 -41.71
N LEU A 273 13.23 18.32 -41.54
CA LEU A 273 13.50 17.12 -42.34
C LEU A 273 12.23 16.24 -42.38
N ASP A 274 11.84 15.85 -43.59
CA ASP A 274 10.69 15.00 -43.89
C ASP A 274 10.73 13.69 -43.07
N VAL A 275 9.74 13.52 -42.21
CA VAL A 275 9.54 12.27 -41.46
C VAL A 275 8.89 11.28 -42.41
N LYS A 276 9.66 10.30 -42.91
CA LYS A 276 9.06 9.05 -43.38
C LYS A 276 8.27 8.47 -42.22
N ALA A 277 6.97 8.25 -42.42
CA ALA A 277 6.13 7.58 -41.45
C ALA A 277 6.79 6.25 -41.06
N SER A 278 7.16 6.11 -39.80
CA SER A 278 7.69 4.86 -39.27
C SER A 278 6.63 3.77 -39.45
N SER A 279 7.02 2.62 -39.99
CA SER A 279 6.16 1.42 -40.05
C SER A 279 5.87 0.82 -38.66
N VAL A 280 6.49 1.36 -37.61
CA VAL A 280 6.31 0.94 -36.23
C VAL A 280 4.92 1.33 -35.73
N LEU A 281 4.14 0.32 -35.33
CA LEU A 281 2.84 0.48 -34.70
C LEU A 281 3.00 0.43 -33.18
N THR A 282 2.34 1.34 -32.47
CA THR A 282 2.29 1.29 -31.00
C THR A 282 0.86 1.07 -30.55
N ARG A 283 0.65 0.25 -29.52
CA ARG A 283 -0.63 0.14 -28.83
C ARG A 283 -0.49 0.51 -27.35
N PRO A 284 -1.50 1.17 -26.78
CA PRO A 284 -2.64 1.73 -27.50
C PRO A 284 -2.26 2.87 -28.46
N ASP A 285 -3.00 2.93 -29.58
CA ASP A 285 -2.79 3.86 -30.70
C ASP A 285 -3.58 5.16 -30.55
N THR A 286 -4.44 5.23 -29.54
CA THR A 286 -5.18 6.39 -29.08
C THR A 286 -4.70 6.85 -27.70
N GLU A 287 -5.20 8.01 -27.25
CA GLU A 287 -4.99 8.45 -25.88
C GLU A 287 -5.75 7.53 -24.91
N ILE A 288 -5.09 7.11 -23.84
CA ILE A 288 -5.59 6.11 -22.89
C ILE A 288 -5.85 6.80 -21.58
N VAL A 289 -6.96 6.49 -20.93
CA VAL A 289 -7.18 6.86 -19.53
C VAL A 289 -6.71 5.69 -18.67
N ILE A 290 -5.72 5.92 -17.80
CA ILE A 290 -5.43 4.96 -16.73
C ILE A 290 -6.55 5.11 -15.70
N ASP A 291 -7.44 4.13 -15.68
CA ASP A 291 -8.42 4.00 -14.60
C ASP A 291 -7.70 3.44 -13.35
N HIS A 292 -8.04 3.97 -12.19
CA HIS A 292 -7.49 3.50 -10.92
C HIS A 292 -8.62 3.27 -9.94
N ASP A 293 -8.66 2.08 -9.38
CA ASP A 293 -9.62 1.73 -8.35
C ASP A 293 -9.16 2.37 -7.03
N GLN A 294 -9.88 3.40 -6.58
CA GLN A 294 -9.61 4.10 -5.31
C GLN A 294 -9.74 3.19 -4.09
N SER A 295 -10.42 2.04 -4.22
CA SER A 295 -10.48 1.04 -3.16
C SER A 295 -9.17 0.24 -3.04
N VAL A 296 -8.29 0.26 -4.05
CA VAL A 296 -7.04 -0.48 -4.06
C VAL A 296 -5.89 0.42 -3.63
N SER A 297 -5.08 -0.08 -2.70
CA SER A 297 -3.93 0.64 -2.17
C SER A 297 -2.74 -0.29 -2.12
N THR A 298 -1.56 0.25 -2.40
CA THR A 298 -0.32 -0.54 -2.36
C THR A 298 0.44 -0.23 -1.09
N PHE A 299 0.87 -1.29 -0.44
CA PHE A 299 1.56 -1.29 0.82
C PHE A 299 2.94 -1.92 0.66
N GLN A 300 3.96 -1.35 1.29
CA GLN A 300 5.32 -1.90 1.28
C GLN A 300 5.73 -2.29 2.71
N CYS A 301 6.22 -3.51 2.90
CA CYS A 301 6.86 -3.93 4.15
C CYS A 301 8.24 -4.53 3.89
N CYS A 302 9.10 -4.47 4.91
CA CYS A 302 10.39 -5.11 4.89
C CYS A 302 10.46 -6.16 5.99
N TRP A 303 10.94 -7.35 5.62
CA TRP A 303 11.28 -8.41 6.53
C TRP A 303 12.80 -8.59 6.56
N GLU A 304 13.39 -8.34 7.72
CA GLU A 304 14.81 -8.57 7.97
C GLU A 304 15.01 -9.55 9.13
N GLN A 305 15.61 -10.71 8.86
CA GLN A 305 15.85 -11.74 9.86
C GLN A 305 17.22 -12.38 9.69
N LYS A 306 17.91 -12.61 10.81
CA LYS A 306 19.18 -13.35 10.81
C LYS A 306 18.95 -14.79 10.37
N VAL A 307 19.84 -15.32 9.55
CA VAL A 307 19.79 -16.71 9.13
C VAL A 307 20.38 -17.61 10.23
N ASP A 308 19.50 -18.23 11.02
CA ASP A 308 19.82 -19.22 12.04
C ASP A 308 18.83 -20.41 12.00
N SER A 309 18.94 -21.37 12.92
CA SER A 309 18.06 -22.55 12.96
C SER A 309 16.56 -22.23 13.17
N GLY A 310 16.20 -20.96 13.47
CA GLY A 310 14.83 -20.47 13.61
C GLY A 310 14.19 -19.93 12.32
N VAL A 311 14.92 -19.86 11.20
CA VAL A 311 14.39 -19.33 9.90
C VAL A 311 13.33 -20.22 9.26
N LEU A 312 13.35 -21.52 9.59
CA LEU A 312 12.37 -22.50 9.11
C LEU A 312 11.01 -22.35 9.84
N PHE A 313 10.95 -21.60 10.94
CA PHE A 313 9.75 -21.39 11.76
C PHE A 313 9.69 -19.94 12.26
N PRO A 314 9.46 -18.96 11.39
CA PRO A 314 9.36 -17.59 11.85
C PRO A 314 8.06 -17.43 12.62
N ASN A 315 8.17 -17.25 13.93
CA ASN A 315 7.15 -16.59 14.76
C ASN A 315 7.07 -15.07 14.44
N THR A 316 7.61 -14.64 13.30
CA THR A 316 7.66 -13.25 12.88
C THR A 316 6.34 -12.90 12.20
N VAL A 317 5.51 -12.13 12.88
CA VAL A 317 4.29 -11.57 12.31
C VAL A 317 4.47 -10.07 12.11
N ILE A 318 4.24 -9.61 10.88
CA ILE A 318 4.19 -8.19 10.54
C ILE A 318 2.82 -7.68 10.96
N GLU A 319 2.83 -6.82 11.98
CA GLU A 319 1.63 -6.12 12.45
C GLU A 319 1.34 -4.92 11.56
N TYR A 320 0.12 -4.80 11.07
CA TYR A 320 -0.37 -3.67 10.28
C TYR A 320 -1.71 -3.22 10.83
N GLN A 321 -1.87 -1.92 11.08
CA GLN A 321 -3.09 -1.35 11.68
C GLN A 321 -3.51 -2.12 12.96
N HIS A 322 -2.53 -2.46 13.80
CA HIS A 322 -2.72 -3.23 15.06
C HIS A 322 -3.23 -4.67 14.86
N GLU A 323 -3.21 -5.18 13.64
CA GLU A 323 -3.57 -6.55 13.30
C GLU A 323 -2.35 -7.34 12.83
N LYS A 324 -2.28 -8.59 13.29
CA LYS A 324 -1.27 -9.57 12.88
C LYS A 324 -1.58 -10.07 11.46
N LEU A 325 -1.01 -9.41 10.46
CA LEU A 325 -1.47 -9.54 9.08
C LEU A 325 -0.62 -10.47 8.23
N PHE A 326 0.69 -10.25 8.22
CA PHE A 326 1.60 -10.99 7.35
C PHE A 326 2.58 -11.85 8.13
N SER A 327 2.82 -13.07 7.67
CA SER A 327 3.85 -13.96 8.22
C SER A 327 4.79 -14.39 7.09
N PRO A 328 5.95 -13.72 6.93
CA PRO A 328 6.93 -14.09 5.94
C PRO A 328 7.76 -15.29 6.41
N HIS A 329 8.07 -16.21 5.50
CA HIS A 329 8.95 -17.33 5.79
C HIS A 329 9.76 -17.78 4.58
N LEU A 330 10.87 -18.49 4.83
CA LEU A 330 11.68 -19.13 3.81
C LEU A 330 11.56 -20.64 3.90
N THR A 331 11.54 -21.31 2.75
CA THR A 331 11.76 -22.76 2.66
C THR A 331 12.93 -23.04 1.73
N GLY A 332 13.85 -23.91 2.08
CA GLY A 332 15.00 -24.24 1.23
C GLY A 332 15.99 -25.19 1.93
N ASN A 333 17.11 -25.47 1.27
CA ASN A 333 18.14 -26.35 1.80
C ASN A 333 18.95 -25.60 2.87
N PHE A 334 18.80 -26.01 4.12
CA PHE A 334 19.48 -25.39 5.26
C PHE A 334 20.85 -26.03 5.49
N ASP A 335 21.91 -25.27 5.23
CA ASP A 335 23.31 -25.72 5.33
C ASP A 335 24.09 -24.89 6.35
N ARG A 336 24.98 -25.52 7.10
CA ARG A 336 25.97 -24.80 7.90
C ARG A 336 27.13 -24.35 7.01
N CYS A 337 27.45 -23.05 7.01
CA CYS A 337 28.54 -22.47 6.21
C CYS A 337 29.48 -21.67 7.13
N GLY A 338 30.68 -22.19 7.39
CA GLY A 338 31.63 -21.57 8.33
C GLY A 338 31.08 -21.48 9.75
N ASP A 339 31.13 -20.29 10.35
CA ASP A 339 30.55 -19.98 11.67
C ASP A 339 29.04 -19.62 11.61
N GLY A 340 28.40 -19.71 10.44
CA GLY A 340 27.00 -19.33 10.21
C GLY A 340 26.15 -20.39 9.51
N TYR A 341 24.95 -19.98 9.11
CA TYR A 341 23.96 -20.81 8.42
C TYR A 341 23.56 -20.19 7.09
N ALA A 342 23.21 -21.03 6.13
CA ALA A 342 22.72 -20.60 4.83
C ALA A 342 21.43 -21.34 4.45
N VAL A 343 20.49 -20.64 3.83
CA VAL A 343 19.35 -21.25 3.14
C VAL A 343 19.63 -21.17 1.64
N LYS A 344 19.98 -22.31 1.04
CA LYS A 344 20.19 -22.43 -0.40
C LYS A 344 18.89 -22.78 -1.09
N GLU A 345 18.77 -22.39 -2.36
CA GLU A 345 17.59 -22.70 -3.19
C GLU A 345 16.27 -22.26 -2.54
N SER A 346 16.30 -21.15 -1.83
CA SER A 346 15.20 -20.68 -0.99
C SER A 346 14.00 -20.22 -1.81
N TRP A 347 12.81 -20.53 -1.32
CA TRP A 347 11.55 -19.92 -1.73
C TRP A 347 11.14 -18.90 -0.69
N VAL A 348 10.58 -17.80 -1.16
CA VAL A 348 10.04 -16.72 -0.32
C VAL A 348 8.54 -16.88 -0.23
N HIS A 349 8.02 -16.96 0.98
CA HIS A 349 6.59 -17.07 1.24
C HIS A 349 6.11 -15.90 2.08
N LEU A 350 4.89 -15.44 1.81
CA LEU A 350 4.19 -14.46 2.64
C LEU A 350 2.76 -14.95 2.86
N VAL A 351 2.45 -15.34 4.09
CA VAL A 351 1.09 -15.73 4.48
C VAL A 351 0.33 -14.49 4.92
N CYS A 352 -0.84 -14.26 4.34
CA CYS A 352 -1.75 -13.21 4.75
C CYS A 352 -2.95 -13.85 5.47
N VAL A 353 -3.03 -13.63 6.78
CA VAL A 353 -3.87 -14.45 7.69
C VAL A 353 -5.21 -13.80 7.99
N ASN A 354 -5.22 -12.47 8.08
CA ASN A 354 -6.31 -11.69 8.65
C ASN A 354 -6.71 -10.49 7.79
N HIS A 355 -6.40 -10.48 6.49
CA HIS A 355 -6.61 -9.29 5.66
C HIS A 355 -8.05 -8.79 5.69
N ARG A 356 -9.03 -9.69 5.78
CA ARG A 356 -10.45 -9.31 5.82
C ARG A 356 -10.91 -8.75 7.15
N ASN A 357 -10.19 -8.99 8.26
CA ASN A 357 -10.64 -8.62 9.60
C ASN A 357 -10.79 -7.11 9.77
N PHE A 358 -9.91 -6.34 9.15
CA PHE A 358 -9.95 -4.87 9.21
C PHE A 358 -10.46 -4.24 7.91
N GLY A 359 -11.12 -5.01 7.05
CA GLY A 359 -11.79 -4.51 5.86
C GLY A 359 -10.95 -4.46 4.59
N PHE A 360 -9.96 -5.35 4.43
CA PHE A 360 -9.13 -5.40 3.22
C PHE A 360 -9.01 -6.81 2.62
N LYS A 361 -8.56 -6.86 1.38
CA LYS A 361 -8.27 -8.10 0.68
C LYS A 361 -6.96 -7.98 -0.08
N ALA A 362 -6.03 -8.90 0.19
CA ALA A 362 -4.83 -9.01 -0.60
C ALA A 362 -5.20 -9.41 -2.04
N VAL A 363 -4.75 -8.63 -3.02
CA VAL A 363 -5.03 -8.81 -4.44
C VAL A 363 -3.85 -9.51 -5.13
N SER A 364 -2.66 -8.92 -4.99
CA SER A 364 -1.41 -9.38 -5.58
C SER A 364 -0.24 -9.03 -4.65
N GLY A 365 0.94 -9.57 -4.95
CA GLY A 365 2.16 -9.27 -4.20
C GLY A 365 3.40 -9.34 -5.09
N LEU A 366 4.34 -8.43 -4.84
CA LEU A 366 5.69 -8.44 -5.38
C LEU A 366 6.68 -8.58 -4.22
N TYR A 367 7.83 -9.20 -4.45
CA TYR A 367 8.92 -9.22 -3.47
C TYR A 367 10.28 -8.92 -4.11
N SER A 368 11.24 -8.48 -3.30
CA SER A 368 12.63 -8.25 -3.71
C SER A 368 13.62 -8.58 -2.60
N THR A 369 14.76 -9.13 -2.99
CA THR A 369 15.89 -9.43 -2.11
C THR A 369 17.09 -8.50 -2.33
N SER A 370 17.08 -7.70 -3.41
CA SER A 370 18.17 -6.82 -3.82
C SER A 370 17.76 -5.36 -4.03
N GLU A 371 16.49 -5.03 -3.77
CA GLU A 371 15.80 -3.75 -4.07
C GLU A 371 15.70 -3.35 -5.54
N THR A 372 16.60 -3.85 -6.39
CA THR A 372 16.67 -3.55 -7.83
C THR A 372 15.78 -4.45 -8.68
N SER A 373 15.59 -5.69 -8.25
CA SER A 373 14.88 -6.73 -8.98
C SER A 373 13.70 -7.22 -8.15
N TRP A 374 12.49 -7.09 -8.70
CA TRP A 374 11.26 -7.49 -8.03
C TRP A 374 10.55 -8.59 -8.79
N PHE A 375 9.98 -9.53 -8.06
CA PHE A 375 9.39 -10.75 -8.58
C PHE A 375 7.92 -10.84 -8.18
N GLU A 376 7.09 -11.25 -9.12
CA GLU A 376 5.68 -11.53 -8.86
C GLU A 376 5.51 -12.76 -7.99
N MET A 377 4.65 -12.64 -6.98
CA MET A 377 4.29 -13.73 -6.10
C MET A 377 3.02 -14.42 -6.60
N LYS A 378 3.03 -15.75 -6.63
CA LYS A 378 1.85 -16.53 -7.00
C LYS A 378 0.93 -16.70 -5.81
N THR A 379 -0.34 -16.37 -5.98
CA THR A 379 -1.38 -16.55 -4.96
C THR A 379 -1.82 -18.02 -4.90
N ARG A 380 -1.85 -18.59 -3.69
CA ARG A 380 -2.49 -19.87 -3.37
C ARG A 380 -3.53 -19.64 -2.29
N LYS A 381 -4.73 -20.20 -2.48
CA LYS A 381 -5.82 -20.19 -1.48
C LYS A 381 -5.91 -21.56 -0.83
N ALA A 382 -6.04 -21.61 0.49
CA ALA A 382 -6.51 -22.80 1.20
C ALA A 382 -8.03 -22.72 1.37
N GLU A 383 -8.75 -23.82 1.18
CA GLU A 383 -10.23 -23.83 1.23
C GLU A 383 -10.78 -23.74 2.66
N ASP A 384 -10.03 -24.21 3.67
CA ASP A 384 -10.51 -24.36 5.06
C ASP A 384 -10.16 -23.20 6.01
N VAL A 385 -9.32 -22.27 5.56
CA VAL A 385 -8.91 -21.05 6.24
C VAL A 385 -8.66 -20.06 5.12
N GLU A 386 -9.26 -18.87 5.09
CA GLU A 386 -9.04 -17.86 4.03
C GLU A 386 -7.60 -17.28 4.08
N LEU A 387 -6.60 -18.15 3.96
CA LEU A 387 -5.18 -17.83 3.90
C LEU A 387 -4.85 -17.50 2.45
N PHE A 388 -4.31 -16.31 2.26
CA PHE A 388 -3.69 -15.95 1.00
C PHE A 388 -2.19 -16.17 1.16
N LEU A 389 -1.70 -17.26 0.58
CA LEU A 389 -0.28 -17.54 0.51
C LEU A 389 0.27 -16.95 -0.79
N PHE A 390 1.21 -16.03 -0.65
CA PHE A 390 1.99 -15.53 -1.75
C PHE A 390 3.31 -16.31 -1.79
N VAL A 391 3.60 -16.93 -2.95
CA VAL A 391 4.79 -17.74 -3.14
C VAL A 391 5.66 -17.13 -4.24
N GLY A 392 6.87 -16.74 -3.86
CA GLY A 392 7.93 -16.26 -4.74
C GLY A 392 8.90 -17.38 -5.15
N GLN A 393 9.33 -17.36 -6.41
CA GLN A 393 10.22 -18.39 -7.00
C GLN A 393 11.60 -18.48 -6.31
N LYS A 394 12.26 -19.63 -6.47
CA LYS A 394 13.66 -19.96 -6.13
C LYS A 394 14.63 -18.76 -6.22
N SER A 395 14.88 -18.13 -5.08
CA SER A 395 15.87 -17.07 -4.86
C SER A 395 17.27 -17.64 -4.68
N GLU A 396 18.27 -16.80 -4.93
CA GLU A 396 19.67 -16.96 -4.51
C GLU A 396 19.78 -17.34 -3.03
N SER A 397 20.90 -17.97 -2.67
CA SER A 397 21.12 -18.48 -1.32
C SER A 397 21.29 -17.34 -0.31
N PHE A 398 20.65 -17.43 0.85
CA PHE A 398 20.84 -16.48 1.96
C PHE A 398 21.91 -17.02 2.91
N TYR A 399 22.91 -16.23 3.32
CA TYR A 399 24.09 -16.73 4.07
C TYR A 399 24.29 -16.15 5.48
N THR A 400 23.57 -15.09 5.85
CA THR A 400 23.79 -14.38 7.14
C THR A 400 22.51 -13.69 7.63
N THR A 401 21.88 -12.92 6.76
CA THR A 401 20.62 -12.23 6.98
C THR A 401 19.76 -12.38 5.73
N CYS A 402 18.50 -12.68 5.96
CA CYS A 402 17.44 -12.56 4.98
C CYS A 402 16.93 -11.12 5.05
N HIS A 403 16.97 -10.40 3.93
CA HIS A 403 16.30 -9.12 3.77
C HIS A 403 15.38 -9.25 2.56
N VAL A 404 14.08 -9.18 2.80
CA VAL A 404 13.06 -9.27 1.76
C VAL A 404 12.10 -8.12 1.92
N THR A 405 11.95 -7.34 0.86
CA THR A 405 10.95 -6.30 0.77
C THR A 405 9.75 -6.82 0.01
N PHE A 406 8.56 -6.73 0.59
CA PHE A 406 7.30 -7.08 -0.04
C PHE A 406 6.51 -5.82 -0.41
N CYS A 407 5.77 -5.88 -1.50
CA CYS A 407 4.87 -4.85 -1.99
C CYS A 407 3.53 -5.51 -2.28
N MET A 408 2.52 -5.20 -1.48
CA MET A 408 1.22 -5.87 -1.46
C MET A 408 0.14 -4.92 -1.95
N GLU A 409 -0.64 -5.35 -2.93
CA GLU A 409 -1.87 -4.66 -3.30
C GLU A 409 -3.02 -5.13 -2.41
N MET A 410 -3.68 -4.18 -1.76
CA MET A 410 -4.78 -4.43 -0.84
C MET A 410 -6.01 -3.67 -1.33
N ALA A 411 -7.08 -4.39 -1.65
CA ALA A 411 -8.38 -3.81 -1.98
C ALA A 411 -9.22 -3.66 -0.71
N SER A 412 -9.81 -2.50 -0.49
CA SER A 412 -10.78 -2.30 0.57
C SER A 412 -12.04 -3.13 0.30
N THR A 413 -12.55 -3.77 1.33
CA THR A 413 -13.82 -4.50 1.32
C THR A 413 -14.92 -3.74 2.06
N ILE A 414 -14.62 -2.54 2.56
CA ILE A 414 -15.57 -1.66 3.25
C ILE A 414 -15.68 -0.39 2.44
N GLU A 415 -16.89 -0.11 1.97
CA GLU A 415 -17.21 1.14 1.30
C GLU A 415 -16.77 2.34 2.14
N ASN A 416 -16.11 3.31 1.52
CA ASN A 416 -15.54 4.50 2.18
C ASN A 416 -14.39 4.25 3.17
N TYR A 417 -13.85 3.04 3.34
CA TYR A 417 -12.67 2.83 4.19
C TYR A 417 -11.45 2.42 3.36
N HIS A 418 -10.76 3.40 2.80
CA HIS A 418 -9.61 3.16 1.92
C HIS A 418 -8.51 4.21 2.11
N TYR A 419 -7.34 3.97 1.51
CA TYR A 419 -6.28 4.97 1.49
C TYR A 419 -6.57 6.04 0.46
N GLU A 420 -6.46 7.28 0.87
CA GLU A 420 -6.59 8.41 -0.04
C GLU A 420 -5.60 9.50 0.33
N LEU A 421 -5.17 10.24 -0.67
CA LEU A 421 -4.24 11.34 -0.52
C LEU A 421 -4.93 12.53 0.18
N MET A 422 -4.35 12.98 1.29
CA MET A 422 -4.94 14.02 2.14
C MET A 422 -3.90 14.69 3.05
N ASP A 423 -4.24 15.85 3.60
CA ASP A 423 -3.47 16.50 4.66
C ASP A 423 -3.54 15.68 5.95
N THR A 424 -2.40 15.09 6.32
CA THR A 424 -2.23 14.30 7.56
C THR A 424 -2.54 15.08 8.84
N SER A 425 -2.43 16.41 8.78
CA SER A 425 -2.68 17.30 9.92
C SER A 425 -4.17 17.57 10.12
N TRP A 426 -5.00 17.41 9.08
CA TRP A 426 -6.43 17.77 9.13
C TRP A 426 -7.18 17.04 10.25
N THR A 427 -7.09 15.71 10.26
CA THR A 427 -7.78 14.90 11.27
C THR A 427 -7.13 15.00 12.65
N THR A 428 -5.81 15.20 12.72
CA THR A 428 -5.08 15.22 13.98
C THR A 428 -5.19 16.54 14.74
N GLN A 429 -5.25 17.68 14.04
CA GLN A 429 -5.38 18.99 14.66
C GLN A 429 -6.73 19.18 15.37
N LEU A 430 -7.83 18.74 14.75
CA LEU A 430 -9.15 18.87 15.34
C LEU A 430 -9.31 17.95 16.57
N TRP A 431 -8.76 16.73 16.50
CA TRP A 431 -8.68 15.83 17.65
C TRP A 431 -7.83 16.42 18.78
N GLN A 432 -6.67 17.00 18.46
CA GLN A 432 -5.81 17.66 19.44
C GLN A 432 -6.52 18.85 20.11
N SER A 433 -7.30 19.63 19.35
CA SER A 433 -8.13 20.71 19.88
C SER A 433 -9.12 20.20 20.93
N ALA A 434 -9.74 19.03 20.71
CA ALA A 434 -10.66 18.43 21.67
C ALA A 434 -9.94 17.98 22.97
N LEU A 435 -8.77 17.36 22.83
CA LEU A 435 -7.93 16.97 23.97
C LEU A 435 -7.46 18.15 24.81
N GLU A 436 -7.25 19.31 24.18
CA GLU A 436 -6.84 20.56 24.82
C GLU A 436 -8.03 21.43 25.27
N HIS A 437 -9.27 20.93 25.12
CA HIS A 437 -10.50 21.65 25.46
C HIS A 437 -10.63 23.02 24.78
N LYS A 438 -10.11 23.14 23.56
CA LYS A 438 -10.17 24.35 22.76
C LYS A 438 -11.42 24.35 21.90
N TRP A 439 -12.27 25.36 22.08
CA TRP A 439 -13.51 25.55 21.30
C TRP A 439 -14.51 24.41 21.44
N THR A 440 -14.42 23.62 22.51
CA THR A 440 -15.35 22.52 22.81
C THR A 440 -16.69 23.06 23.31
N ASP A 441 -17.78 22.54 22.74
CA ASP A 441 -19.17 22.91 23.02
C ASP A 441 -20.00 21.69 23.47
N VAL A 442 -19.34 20.56 23.77
CA VAL A 442 -19.98 19.36 24.30
C VAL A 442 -19.22 18.83 25.51
N GLU A 443 -19.94 18.49 26.58
CA GLU A 443 -19.43 17.74 27.73
C GLU A 443 -19.96 16.29 27.69
N ILE A 444 -19.06 15.32 27.82
CA ILE A 444 -19.40 13.90 27.78
C ILE A 444 -18.99 13.26 29.10
N PHE A 445 -19.96 12.63 29.78
CA PHE A 445 -19.73 11.96 31.06
C PHE A 445 -19.67 10.44 30.84
N VAL A 446 -18.50 9.85 31.06
CA VAL A 446 -18.26 8.40 31.01
C VAL A 446 -17.99 7.91 32.43
N GLY A 447 -19.03 7.41 33.10
CA GLY A 447 -18.99 7.18 34.54
C GLY A 447 -18.67 8.48 35.30
N SER A 448 -17.56 8.50 36.05
CA SER A 448 -17.09 9.70 36.77
C SER A 448 -16.14 10.59 35.97
N VAL A 449 -15.75 10.18 34.76
CA VAL A 449 -14.80 10.93 33.92
C VAL A 449 -15.55 11.89 33.00
N LYS A 450 -15.14 13.16 33.00
CA LYS A 450 -15.61 14.18 32.06
C LYS A 450 -14.64 14.30 30.88
N LEU A 451 -15.17 14.17 29.67
CA LEU A 451 -14.48 14.47 28.41
C LEU A 451 -15.13 15.68 27.74
N GLU A 452 -14.43 16.33 26.81
CA GLU A 452 -14.98 17.43 26.02
C GLU A 452 -14.82 17.18 24.51
N ALA A 453 -15.76 17.69 23.71
CA ALA A 453 -15.81 17.47 22.27
C ALA A 453 -16.47 18.65 21.54
N HIS A 454 -16.50 18.55 20.21
CA HIS A 454 -17.15 19.50 19.31
C HIS A 454 -18.43 18.89 18.74
N ARG A 455 -19.56 19.57 18.90
CA ARG A 455 -20.87 19.14 18.42
C ARG A 455 -20.89 18.92 16.93
N VAL A 456 -20.26 19.80 16.15
CA VAL A 456 -20.15 19.66 14.69
C VAL A 456 -19.58 18.30 14.27
N VAL A 457 -18.58 17.78 14.99
CA VAL A 457 -17.99 16.47 14.68
C VAL A 457 -18.95 15.35 15.08
N LEU A 458 -19.47 15.38 16.30
CA LEU A 458 -20.33 14.31 16.81
C LEU A 458 -21.63 14.21 16.00
N SER A 459 -22.29 15.34 15.76
CA SER A 459 -23.56 15.43 15.04
C SER A 459 -23.41 15.07 13.56
N ALA A 460 -22.32 15.47 12.90
CA ALA A 460 -22.11 15.11 11.50
C ALA A 460 -21.80 13.61 11.33
N ARG A 461 -21.22 12.98 12.35
CA ARG A 461 -20.72 11.60 12.29
C ARG A 461 -21.66 10.56 12.87
N SER A 462 -22.70 10.98 13.58
CA SER A 462 -23.71 10.11 14.16
C SER A 462 -25.08 10.78 14.16
N PRO A 463 -26.09 10.19 13.49
CA PRO A 463 -27.46 10.71 13.55
C PRO A 463 -28.03 10.67 14.97
N VAL A 464 -27.66 9.66 15.77
CA VAL A 464 -28.05 9.55 17.18
C VAL A 464 -27.47 10.70 18.00
N LEU A 465 -26.16 10.96 17.88
CA LEU A 465 -25.53 12.09 18.57
C LEU A 465 -26.09 13.44 18.10
N ASN A 466 -26.45 13.57 16.81
CA ASN A 466 -27.08 14.78 16.30
C ASN A 466 -28.41 15.09 17.03
N VAL A 467 -29.23 14.07 17.30
CA VAL A 467 -30.47 14.23 18.07
C VAL A 467 -30.17 14.49 19.54
N LEU A 468 -29.28 13.70 20.15
CA LEU A 468 -28.96 13.81 21.58
C LEU A 468 -28.35 15.16 21.97
N LEU A 469 -27.56 15.77 21.07
CA LEU A 469 -26.88 17.04 21.30
C LEU A 469 -27.68 18.25 20.81
N GLY A 470 -28.95 18.06 20.47
CA GLY A 470 -29.83 19.15 20.03
C GLY A 470 -30.21 20.13 21.14
N GLU A 471 -30.19 19.69 22.40
CA GLU A 471 -30.42 20.58 23.54
C GLU A 471 -29.12 21.31 23.94
N ILE A 472 -29.23 22.63 24.13
CA ILE A 472 -28.11 23.52 24.46
C ILE A 472 -28.41 24.20 25.79
N ASP A 473 -27.44 24.17 26.70
CA ASP A 473 -27.54 24.82 28.00
C ASP A 473 -27.34 26.35 27.90
N ARG A 474 -27.44 27.04 29.05
CA ARG A 474 -27.27 28.50 29.12
C ARG A 474 -25.83 28.98 28.84
N LEU A 475 -24.86 28.08 28.90
CA LEU A 475 -23.45 28.34 28.60
C LEU A 475 -23.11 28.03 27.13
N GLY A 476 -24.10 27.61 26.34
CA GLY A 476 -23.90 27.22 24.94
C GLY A 476 -23.36 25.80 24.76
N LYS A 477 -23.25 25.01 25.84
CA LYS A 477 -22.77 23.63 25.79
C LYS A 477 -23.93 22.64 25.74
N SER A 478 -23.72 21.54 25.03
CA SER A 478 -24.57 20.34 25.12
C SER A 478 -23.89 19.32 26.03
N SER A 479 -24.66 18.46 26.67
CA SER A 479 -24.10 17.42 27.54
C SER A 479 -24.73 16.07 27.28
N MET A 480 -23.94 14.99 27.38
CA MET A 480 -24.44 13.63 27.28
C MET A 480 -23.75 12.71 28.30
N ALA A 481 -24.45 11.65 28.69
CA ALA A 481 -23.89 10.57 29.50
C ALA A 481 -23.73 9.30 28.65
N VAL A 482 -22.66 8.57 28.89
CA VAL A 482 -22.37 7.26 28.28
C VAL A 482 -22.75 6.17 29.28
N GLU A 483 -23.16 5.01 28.78
CA GLU A 483 -23.50 3.85 29.60
C GLU A 483 -22.37 3.48 30.59
N GLU A 484 -22.73 3.15 31.84
CA GLU A 484 -21.78 2.95 32.94
C GLU A 484 -20.81 1.77 32.74
N ASN A 485 -21.14 0.84 31.86
CA ASN A 485 -20.34 -0.36 31.59
C ASN A 485 -19.26 -0.15 30.50
N ILE A 486 -19.21 1.02 29.86
CA ILE A 486 -18.23 1.34 28.82
C ILE A 486 -16.92 1.81 29.47
N ASP A 487 -15.81 1.18 29.06
CA ASP A 487 -14.49 1.62 29.49
C ASP A 487 -14.14 2.99 28.88
N VAL A 488 -13.57 3.87 29.71
CA VAL A 488 -13.24 5.25 29.33
C VAL A 488 -12.22 5.29 28.20
N GLU A 489 -11.24 4.38 28.18
CA GLU A 489 -10.23 4.33 27.12
C GLU A 489 -10.85 3.81 25.81
N VAL A 490 -11.80 2.87 25.87
CA VAL A 490 -12.56 2.44 24.69
C VAL A 490 -13.41 3.58 24.14
N PHE A 491 -14.05 4.37 24.99
CA PHE A 491 -14.82 5.54 24.53
C PHE A 491 -13.92 6.61 23.92
N LYS A 492 -12.70 6.84 24.43
CA LYS A 492 -11.71 7.73 23.80
C LYS A 492 -11.31 7.24 22.41
N VAL A 493 -11.15 5.93 22.21
CA VAL A 493 -10.91 5.34 20.89
C VAL A 493 -12.09 5.62 19.95
N PHE A 494 -13.32 5.41 20.42
CA PHE A 494 -14.53 5.71 19.65
C PHE A 494 -14.58 7.19 19.24
N LEU A 495 -14.34 8.11 20.18
CA LEU A 495 -14.25 9.54 19.86
C LEU A 495 -13.14 9.81 18.84
N LYS A 496 -11.93 9.29 19.04
CA LYS A 496 -10.83 9.48 18.09
C LYS A 496 -11.18 8.99 16.68
N PHE A 497 -11.95 7.90 16.56
CA PHE A 497 -12.48 7.45 15.27
C PHE A 497 -13.45 8.48 14.65
N LEU A 498 -14.35 9.09 15.42
CA LEU A 498 -15.25 10.13 14.90
C LEU A 498 -14.48 11.33 14.33
N TYR A 499 -13.37 11.71 14.97
CA TYR A 499 -12.53 12.85 14.55
C TYR A 499 -11.58 12.53 13.41
N THR A 500 -11.13 11.28 13.29
CA THR A 500 -10.02 10.94 12.40
C THR A 500 -10.34 9.90 11.34
N GLY A 501 -11.46 9.20 11.49
CA GLY A 501 -11.81 8.03 10.70
C GLY A 501 -10.83 6.86 10.86
N ARG A 502 -9.96 6.88 11.88
CA ARG A 502 -8.91 5.88 12.10
C ARG A 502 -9.10 5.13 13.41
N LEU A 503 -8.68 3.86 13.39
CA LEU A 503 -8.59 3.02 14.57
C LEU A 503 -7.12 2.78 14.92
N ASP A 504 -6.77 3.04 16.18
CA ASP A 504 -5.43 2.77 16.73
C ASP A 504 -5.42 1.56 17.68
N VAL A 505 -6.49 0.76 17.63
CA VAL A 505 -6.64 -0.47 18.40
C VAL A 505 -7.27 -1.54 17.51
N SER A 506 -7.15 -2.81 17.92
CA SER A 506 -7.82 -3.90 17.23
C SER A 506 -9.34 -3.73 17.24
N ALA A 507 -9.95 -3.98 16.08
CA ALA A 507 -11.40 -3.86 15.88
C ALA A 507 -12.21 -5.01 16.52
N THR A 508 -11.57 -5.99 17.17
CA THR A 508 -12.24 -7.09 17.88
C THR A 508 -12.79 -6.69 19.26
N ASN A 509 -12.62 -5.43 19.67
CA ASN A 509 -13.15 -4.96 20.96
C ASN A 509 -14.68 -4.91 20.94
N LYS A 510 -15.33 -5.70 21.80
CA LYS A 510 -16.80 -5.81 21.87
C LYS A 510 -17.49 -4.51 22.31
N GLN A 511 -16.88 -3.73 23.20
CA GLN A 511 -17.44 -2.43 23.59
C GLN A 511 -17.37 -1.42 22.45
N LEU A 512 -16.32 -1.47 21.62
CA LEU A 512 -16.22 -0.61 20.44
C LEU A 512 -17.29 -0.96 19.40
N LEU A 513 -17.58 -2.26 19.21
CA LEU A 513 -18.71 -2.71 18.39
C LEU A 513 -20.05 -2.18 18.95
N GLN A 514 -20.28 -2.33 20.25
CA GLN A 514 -21.49 -1.82 20.91
C GLN A 514 -21.65 -0.30 20.70
N LEU A 515 -20.59 0.49 20.88
CA LEU A 515 -20.63 1.94 20.64
C LEU A 515 -20.94 2.28 19.18
N ALA A 516 -20.37 1.55 18.22
CA ALA A 516 -20.64 1.75 16.80
C ALA A 516 -22.11 1.47 16.45
N GLU A 517 -22.72 0.46 17.09
CA GLU A 517 -24.15 0.14 16.95
C GLU A 517 -25.03 1.20 17.61
N SER A 518 -24.79 1.51 18.90
CA SER A 518 -25.61 2.44 19.68
C SER A 518 -25.63 3.86 19.11
N TYR A 519 -24.53 4.30 18.51
CA TYR A 519 -24.42 5.63 17.91
C TYR A 519 -24.49 5.62 16.38
N GLU A 520 -24.84 4.49 15.76
CA GLU A 520 -25.04 4.37 14.30
C GLU A 520 -23.85 4.87 13.46
N VAL A 521 -22.63 4.48 13.82
CA VAL A 521 -21.40 4.85 13.09
C VAL A 521 -21.08 3.77 12.06
N GLU A 522 -21.65 3.89 10.86
CA GLU A 522 -21.70 2.85 9.84
C GLU A 522 -20.34 2.22 9.49
N THR A 523 -19.33 3.03 9.15
CA THR A 523 -18.01 2.51 8.76
C THR A 523 -17.35 1.76 9.91
N LEU A 524 -17.42 2.30 11.13
CA LEU A 524 -16.88 1.63 12.32
C LEU A 524 -17.61 0.32 12.62
N LEU A 525 -18.94 0.32 12.48
CA LEU A 525 -19.78 -0.86 12.66
C LEU A 525 -19.35 -1.98 11.71
N LYS A 526 -19.18 -1.67 10.42
CA LYS A 526 -18.71 -2.62 9.41
C LYS A 526 -17.30 -3.15 9.74
N ILE A 527 -16.38 -2.29 10.17
CA ILE A 527 -15.02 -2.69 10.58
C ILE A 527 -15.08 -3.67 11.77
N CYS A 528 -15.78 -3.30 12.84
CA CYS A 528 -15.90 -4.13 14.05
C CYS A 528 -16.61 -5.46 13.76
N GLN A 529 -17.68 -5.46 12.96
CA GLN A 529 -18.39 -6.69 12.58
C GLN A 529 -17.50 -7.66 11.81
N LEU A 530 -16.68 -7.17 10.87
CA LEU A 530 -15.74 -8.01 10.13
C LEU A 530 -14.66 -8.59 11.03
N ALA A 531 -14.10 -7.78 11.93
CA ALA A 531 -13.08 -8.23 12.87
C ALA A 531 -13.61 -9.32 13.83
N ASN A 532 -14.86 -9.20 14.26
CA ASN A 532 -15.49 -10.14 15.19
C ASN A 532 -16.08 -11.40 14.51
N ARG A 533 -16.07 -11.50 13.16
CA ARG A 533 -16.59 -12.70 12.43
C ARG A 533 -15.61 -13.88 12.44
N ILE A 534 -14.31 -13.65 12.61
CA ILE A 534 -13.30 -14.72 12.51
C ILE A 534 -13.06 -15.36 13.89
N SER A 535 -13.29 -16.68 13.97
CA SER A 535 -13.05 -17.48 15.18
C SER A 535 -11.57 -17.47 15.58
N PRO A 536 -11.23 -17.41 16.88
CA PRO A 536 -9.88 -17.65 17.41
C PRO A 536 -9.22 -18.95 16.91
N ASP A 537 -10.01 -19.93 16.45
CA ASP A 537 -9.53 -21.21 15.91
C ASP A 537 -8.69 -21.09 14.63
N VAL A 538 -8.76 -19.98 13.89
CA VAL A 538 -7.88 -19.75 12.73
C VAL A 538 -6.43 -19.50 13.16
N ILE A 539 -6.25 -18.82 14.30
CA ILE A 539 -4.92 -18.50 14.86
C ILE A 539 -4.27 -19.77 15.43
N SER A 540 -5.04 -20.66 16.08
CA SER A 540 -4.52 -21.94 16.59
C SER A 540 -4.15 -22.92 15.46
N LYS A 541 -4.81 -22.84 14.29
CA LYS A 541 -4.40 -23.56 13.08
C LYS A 541 -3.14 -22.98 12.44
N LEU A 542 -2.79 -21.73 12.75
CA LEU A 542 -1.63 -21.05 12.17
C LEU A 542 -0.29 -21.60 12.68
N ASP A 543 -0.23 -21.93 13.96
CA ASP A 543 0.93 -22.61 14.57
C ASP A 543 1.16 -24.01 13.98
N VAL A 544 0.17 -24.57 13.27
CA VAL A 544 0.20 -25.90 12.64
C VAL A 544 0.48 -25.82 11.12
N LEU A 545 0.32 -24.65 10.49
CA LEU A 545 0.54 -24.45 9.05
C LEU A 545 1.96 -24.69 8.54
N PRO A 546 3.06 -24.32 9.26
CA PRO A 546 4.41 -24.56 8.77
C PRO A 546 4.68 -26.05 8.48
N CYS A 547 3.94 -26.94 9.15
CA CYS A 547 4.13 -28.39 9.09
C CYS A 547 3.20 -29.11 8.08
N LYS A 548 2.18 -28.43 7.52
CA LYS A 548 1.12 -29.08 6.71
C LYS A 548 0.92 -28.52 5.31
N VAL A 549 1.54 -27.39 4.93
CA VAL A 549 1.55 -27.00 3.52
C VAL A 549 2.53 -27.93 2.80
N ASP A 550 2.01 -29.04 2.30
CA ASP A 550 2.71 -29.91 1.35
C ASP A 550 2.88 -29.12 0.04
N ILE A 551 3.95 -28.34 -0.06
CA ILE A 551 4.31 -27.62 -1.30
C ILE A 551 5.04 -28.60 -2.22
N THR A 552 4.41 -29.74 -2.51
CA THR A 552 4.82 -30.61 -3.59
C THR A 552 4.15 -30.15 -4.89
N ASP A 553 4.78 -29.18 -5.54
CA ASP A 553 4.82 -29.19 -7.01
C ASP A 553 6.26 -29.50 -7.44
N LYS A 554 6.68 -30.76 -7.27
CA LYS A 554 7.23 -31.44 -8.46
C LYS A 554 6.02 -31.70 -9.36
N PRO A 555 6.16 -31.59 -10.69
CA PRO A 555 5.03 -31.78 -11.61
C PRO A 555 4.29 -33.06 -11.24
N ALA A 556 2.96 -32.94 -11.09
CA ALA A 556 2.10 -33.98 -10.56
C ALA A 556 2.54 -35.38 -10.98
N ILE A 557 2.98 -36.18 -10.01
CA ILE A 557 2.84 -37.62 -10.07
C ILE A 557 2.18 -38.02 -8.77
N SER A 558 0.85 -38.04 -8.77
CA SER A 558 0.13 -38.82 -7.78
C SER A 558 0.52 -40.28 -8.01
N PHE A 559 1.37 -40.85 -7.15
CA PHE A 559 1.48 -42.29 -7.06
C PHE A 559 0.75 -42.70 -5.79
N GLN A 560 -0.38 -43.40 -5.93
CA GLN A 560 -0.92 -44.17 -4.83
C GLN A 560 0.13 -45.21 -4.45
N MET A 561 0.84 -44.97 -3.36
CA MET A 561 1.70 -45.96 -2.75
C MET A 561 0.88 -46.77 -1.77
N ASP A 562 0.95 -48.09 -1.92
CA ASP A 562 0.33 -49.01 -1.00
C ASP A 562 0.96 -48.85 0.39
N LEU A 563 0.11 -48.69 1.41
CA LEU A 563 0.53 -48.49 2.79
C LEU A 563 1.39 -49.67 3.28
N GLU A 564 1.22 -50.85 2.67
CA GLU A 564 2.09 -52.01 2.90
C GLU A 564 3.56 -51.75 2.55
N VAL A 565 3.85 -51.05 1.44
CA VAL A 565 5.23 -50.80 0.98
C VAL A 565 5.99 -49.87 1.93
N VAL A 566 5.30 -48.86 2.47
CA VAL A 566 5.87 -47.94 3.48
C VAL A 566 6.11 -48.68 4.80
N ASN A 567 5.15 -49.52 5.22
CA ASN A 567 5.29 -50.31 6.43
C ASN A 567 6.41 -51.36 6.34
N LEU A 568 6.60 -51.98 5.18
CA LEU A 568 7.70 -52.91 4.90
C LEU A 568 9.07 -52.21 4.94
N PHE A 569 9.16 -50.97 4.42
CA PHE A 569 10.37 -50.16 4.52
C PHE A 569 10.71 -49.79 5.97
N LEU A 570 9.71 -49.37 6.76
CA LEU A 570 9.89 -49.09 8.19
C LEU A 570 10.24 -50.35 8.99
N LYS A 571 9.71 -51.51 8.59
CA LYS A 571 10.03 -52.80 9.20
C LYS A 571 11.48 -53.21 8.91
N PHE A 572 11.94 -53.03 7.67
CA PHE A 572 13.35 -53.24 7.31
C PHE A 572 14.30 -52.36 8.12
N LEU A 573 13.98 -51.07 8.29
CA LEU A 573 14.80 -50.18 9.14
C LEU A 573 14.90 -50.66 10.59
N ASN A 574 13.86 -51.35 11.08
CA ASN A 574 13.81 -51.86 12.44
C ASN A 574 14.39 -53.27 12.61
N THR A 575 14.36 -54.12 11.57
CA THR A 575 14.72 -55.55 11.70
C THR A 575 15.87 -56.00 10.81
N GLY A 576 16.30 -55.18 9.84
CA GLY A 576 17.38 -55.47 8.91
C GLY A 576 17.09 -56.54 7.85
N SER A 577 15.88 -57.09 7.80
CA SER A 577 15.48 -58.14 6.84
C SER A 577 14.49 -57.60 5.82
N LEU A 578 14.75 -57.85 4.54
CA LEU A 578 13.88 -57.51 3.41
C LEU A 578 13.01 -58.70 3.02
N ASP A 579 11.70 -58.48 2.93
CA ASP A 579 10.78 -59.47 2.38
C ASP A 579 11.02 -59.60 0.86
N PRO A 580 11.32 -60.81 0.33
CA PRO A 580 11.64 -61.00 -1.08
C PRO A 580 10.46 -60.75 -2.04
N SER A 581 9.25 -60.54 -1.53
CA SER A 581 8.06 -60.22 -2.33
C SER A 581 8.04 -58.78 -2.87
N VAL A 582 8.90 -57.87 -2.37
CA VAL A 582 8.95 -56.47 -2.83
C VAL A 582 9.84 -56.34 -4.07
N SER A 583 9.31 -55.77 -5.15
CA SER A 583 10.09 -55.66 -6.39
C SER A 583 11.30 -54.72 -6.23
N GLN A 584 12.46 -55.19 -6.68
CA GLN A 584 13.76 -54.52 -6.54
C GLN A 584 13.78 -53.10 -7.12
N SER A 585 12.95 -52.82 -8.13
CA SER A 585 12.78 -51.50 -8.75
C SER A 585 12.10 -50.48 -7.84
N GLN A 586 11.15 -50.89 -7.00
CA GLN A 586 10.43 -49.98 -6.09
C GLN A 586 11.29 -49.53 -4.91
N MET A 587 12.19 -50.39 -4.42
CA MET A 587 13.13 -50.02 -3.35
C MET A 587 14.27 -49.11 -3.82
N VAL A 588 14.79 -49.33 -5.03
CA VAL A 588 15.80 -48.42 -5.62
C VAL A 588 15.22 -47.03 -5.85
N ALA A 589 13.93 -46.94 -6.21
CA ALA A 589 13.23 -45.65 -6.33
C ALA A 589 13.13 -44.95 -4.97
N LEU A 590 12.73 -45.66 -3.90
CA LEU A 590 12.69 -45.15 -2.53
C LEU A 590 14.06 -44.66 -2.03
N ALA A 591 15.13 -45.42 -2.26
CA ALA A 591 16.48 -45.06 -1.84
C ALA A 591 17.02 -43.80 -2.53
N LYS A 592 16.73 -43.64 -3.83
CA LYS A 592 17.08 -42.42 -4.58
C LYS A 592 16.25 -41.22 -4.13
N MET A 593 15.00 -41.43 -3.72
CA MET A 593 14.08 -40.36 -3.35
C MET A 593 14.42 -39.71 -2.00
N TYR A 594 15.01 -40.45 -1.07
CA TYR A 594 15.41 -39.97 0.26
C TYR A 594 16.92 -39.72 0.42
N GLU A 595 17.69 -39.76 -0.67
CA GLU A 595 19.15 -39.56 -0.69
C GLU A 595 19.94 -40.38 0.35
N ALA A 596 19.44 -41.55 0.72
CA ALA A 596 20.08 -42.44 1.69
C ALA A 596 21.31 -43.11 1.05
N LYS A 597 22.45 -42.43 1.07
CA LYS A 597 23.72 -42.87 0.46
C LYS A 597 24.13 -44.29 0.87
N THR A 598 23.82 -44.70 2.10
CA THR A 598 24.09 -46.05 2.62
C THR A 598 23.23 -47.12 1.93
N LEU A 599 21.95 -46.83 1.67
CA LEU A 599 21.02 -47.75 1.01
C LEU A 599 21.33 -47.91 -0.48
N SER A 600 21.72 -46.81 -1.16
CA SER A 600 22.15 -46.88 -2.57
C SER A 600 23.35 -47.81 -2.76
N LYS A 601 24.30 -47.80 -1.82
CA LYS A 601 25.50 -48.65 -1.86
C LYS A 601 25.23 -50.11 -1.50
N ILE A 602 24.30 -50.38 -0.58
CA ILE A 602 23.81 -51.73 -0.29
C ILE A 602 23.08 -52.32 -1.50
N CYS A 603 22.24 -51.52 -2.19
CA CYS A 603 21.58 -51.94 -3.43
C CYS A 603 22.57 -52.16 -4.58
N GLU A 604 23.64 -51.37 -4.69
CA GLU A 604 24.73 -51.60 -5.66
C GLU A 604 25.49 -52.91 -5.37
N LEU A 605 25.86 -53.17 -4.11
CA LEU A 605 26.50 -54.44 -3.70
C LEU A 605 25.62 -55.67 -3.94
N MET A 606 24.29 -55.52 -3.81
CA MET A 606 23.32 -56.57 -4.15
C MET A 606 23.10 -56.75 -5.65
N SER A 607 23.55 -55.79 -6.48
CA SER A 607 23.42 -55.83 -7.94
C SER A 607 24.63 -56.45 -8.64
N GLU A 608 25.74 -56.67 -7.92
CA GLU A 608 26.84 -57.49 -8.42
C GLU A 608 26.39 -58.95 -8.42
N SER A 609 26.66 -59.67 -9.52
CA SER A 609 26.05 -60.96 -9.89
C SER A 609 26.33 -62.15 -8.94
N SER A 610 26.97 -61.89 -7.78
CA SER A 610 27.13 -62.80 -6.65
C SER A 610 27.65 -62.00 -5.44
N PRO A 611 26.79 -61.47 -4.55
CA PRO A 611 27.22 -60.71 -3.38
C PRO A 611 27.99 -61.63 -2.40
N ASP A 612 29.23 -61.28 -2.13
CA ASP A 612 30.07 -61.92 -1.11
C ASP A 612 29.53 -61.55 0.29
N VAL A 613 28.83 -62.51 0.92
CA VAL A 613 28.11 -62.32 2.18
C VAL A 613 29.04 -61.85 3.31
N ASP A 614 30.32 -62.21 3.27
CA ASP A 614 31.29 -61.80 4.29
C ASP A 614 31.70 -60.33 4.13
N LYS A 615 31.76 -59.81 2.89
CA LYS A 615 31.95 -58.36 2.66
C LYS A 615 30.75 -57.55 3.12
N LEU A 616 29.55 -58.06 2.88
CA LEU A 616 28.29 -57.41 3.28
C LEU A 616 28.17 -57.35 4.81
N THR A 617 28.53 -58.45 5.48
CA THR A 617 28.49 -58.55 6.95
C THR A 617 29.56 -57.69 7.61
N THR A 618 30.79 -57.67 7.07
CA THR A 618 31.87 -56.82 7.59
C THR A 618 31.55 -55.33 7.43
N PHE A 619 30.96 -54.93 6.30
CA PHE A 619 30.57 -53.54 6.07
C PHE A 619 29.48 -53.06 7.04
N ILE A 620 28.49 -53.91 7.34
CA ILE A 620 27.41 -53.61 8.29
C ILE A 620 27.96 -53.50 9.72
N LEU A 621 28.86 -54.39 10.14
CA LEU A 621 29.41 -54.40 11.50
C LEU A 621 30.48 -53.33 11.78
N THR A 622 31.01 -52.67 10.75
CA THR A 622 32.00 -51.58 10.96
C THR A 622 31.34 -50.21 11.05
N PHE A 623 30.06 -50.10 10.67
CA PHE A 623 29.32 -48.83 10.62
C PHE A 623 28.28 -48.66 11.74
N PHE A 624 28.03 -49.73 12.50
CA PHE A 624 27.34 -49.74 13.79
C PHE A 624 28.34 -50.10 14.89
#